data_AF-A0A2A5T3V4-F1
#
_entry.id   AF-A0A2A5T3V4-F1
#
_cell.length_a   1.000
_cell.length_b   1.000
_cell.length_c   1.000
_cell.angle_alpha   90.00
_cell.angle_beta   90.00
_cell.angle_gamma   90.00
#
_symmetry.space_group_name_H-M   'P 1'
#
loop_
_entity.id
_entity.type
_entity.pdbx_description
1 polymer ?
#
loop_
_entity_poly.entity_id
_entity_poly.type
_entity_poly.pdbx_seq_one_letter_code
_entity_poly.pdbx_strand_id
1 'polypeptide(L)' 'MTIVIAFHQSGYREFKTYYIHFVCRYLTNEFPNLVSYTRIFKLMQYVLVPLCS' A
#
# COMPACT_ATOMS: atom_id res chain seq x y z
N MET A 1 4.83 5.30 2.00
CA MET A 1 4.80 5.92 0.66
C MET A 1 5.06 4.89 -0.44
N THR A 2 6.20 4.18 -0.42
CA THR A 2 6.62 3.23 -1.47
C THR A 2 5.57 2.19 -1.87
N ILE A 3 4.88 1.56 -0.90
CA ILE A 3 3.84 0.55 -1.17
C ILE A 3 2.67 1.13 -1.98
N VAL A 4 2.32 2.41 -1.77
CA VAL A 4 1.22 3.11 -2.47
C VAL A 4 1.62 3.46 -3.90
N ILE A 5 2.87 3.89 -4.10
CA ILE A 5 3.41 4.18 -5.43
C ILE A 5 3.50 2.88 -6.24
N ALA A 6 4.04 1.82 -5.64
CA ALA A 6 4.10 0.50 -6.27
C ALA A 6 2.70 -0.06 -6.59
N PHE A 7 1.71 0.18 -5.73
CA PHE A 7 0.31 -0.16 -6.03
C PHE A 7 -0.17 0.54 -7.31
N HIS A 8 0.04 1.85 -7.43
CA HIS A 8 -0.37 2.62 -8.61
C HIS A 8 0.29 2.11 -9.90
N GLN A 9 1.54 1.65 -9.82
CA GLN A 9 2.29 1.09 -10.96
C GLN A 9 1.95 -0.38 -11.24
N SER A 10 1.45 -1.12 -10.25
CA SER A 10 1.19 -2.56 -10.36
C SER A 10 -0.03 -2.93 -11.19
N GLY A 11 -0.90 -1.96 -11.51
CA GLY A 11 -2.14 -2.21 -12.25
C GLY A 11 -3.22 -2.96 -11.46
N TYR A 12 -3.02 -3.21 -10.17
CA TYR A 12 -4.04 -3.78 -9.30
C TYR A 12 -5.19 -2.81 -9.13
N ARG A 13 -6.41 -3.33 -9.28
CA ARG A 13 -7.64 -2.54 -9.17
C ARG A 13 -8.02 -2.25 -7.72
N GLU A 14 -7.82 -3.23 -6.84
CA GLU A 14 -8.17 -3.15 -5.41
C GLU A 14 -6.92 -3.20 -4.53
N PHE A 15 -6.75 -2.16 -3.71
CA PHE A 15 -5.58 -2.04 -2.82
C PHE A 15 -5.51 -3.18 -1.81
N LYS A 16 -6.65 -3.66 -1.31
CA LYS A 16 -6.70 -4.77 -0.36
C LYS A 16 -6.13 -6.07 -0.93
N THR A 17 -6.48 -6.38 -2.18
CA THR A 17 -5.96 -7.57 -2.87
C THR A 17 -4.46 -7.47 -3.11
N TYR A 18 -3.99 -6.32 -3.60
CA TYR A 18 -2.56 -6.04 -3.75
C TYR A 18 -1.82 -6.20 -2.42
N TYR A 19 -2.35 -5.61 -1.35
CA TYR A 19 -1.70 -5.63 -0.05
C TYR A 19 -1.56 -7.05 0.52
N ILE A 20 -2.65 -7.82 0.54
CA ILE A 20 -2.67 -9.14 1.16
C ILE A 20 -1.93 -10.17 0.28
N HIS A 21 -2.18 -10.18 -1.02
CA HIS A 21 -1.68 -11.24 -1.90
C HIS A 21 -0.29 -10.98 -2.45
N PHE A 22 0.11 -9.71 -2.58
CA PHE A 22 1.43 -9.36 -3.10
C PHE A 22 2.36 -8.87 -2.00
N VAL A 23 1.97 -7.83 -1.26
CA VAL A 23 2.86 -7.19 -0.26
C VAL A 23 3.15 -8.13 0.92
N CYS A 24 2.11 -8.63 1.59
CA CYS A 24 2.28 -9.54 2.73
C CYS A 24 2.90 -10.91 2.37
N ARG A 25 2.91 -11.28 1.09
CA ARG A 25 3.41 -12.59 0.63
C ARG A 25 4.84 -12.51 0.10
N TYR A 26 5.18 -11.47 -0.65
CA TYR A 26 6.46 -11.37 -1.37
C TYR A 26 7.34 -10.23 -0.86
N LEU A 27 6.77 -9.17 -0.27
CA LEU A 27 7.51 -7.97 0.14
C LEU A 27 7.70 -7.87 1.66
N THR A 28 7.29 -8.87 2.44
CA THR A 28 7.43 -8.86 3.91
C THR A 28 8.89 -8.72 4.36
N ASN A 29 9.83 -9.32 3.63
CA ASN A 29 11.26 -9.19 3.92
C ASN A 29 11.82 -7.82 3.52
N GLU A 30 11.25 -7.18 2.50
CA GLU A 30 11.64 -5.83 2.04
C GLU A 30 11.13 -4.74 2.98
N PHE A 31 10.07 -5.03 3.74
CA PHE A 31 9.46 -4.13 4.72
C PHE A 31 9.45 -4.77 6.12
N PRO A 32 10.58 -4.78 6.85
CA PRO A 32 10.68 -5.44 8.15
C PRO A 32 9.71 -4.86 9.20
N ASN A 33 9.23 -3.63 9.01
CA ASN A 33 8.19 -3.01 9.82
C ASN A 33 6.88 -2.84 9.02
N LEU A 34 6.44 -3.92 8.37
CA LEU A 34 5.20 -3.90 7.59
C LEU A 34 4.03 -3.52 8.50
N VAL A 35 3.38 -2.41 8.19
CA VAL A 35 2.23 -1.94 8.96
C VAL A 35 1.00 -2.81 8.71
N SER A 36 0.03 -2.83 9.63
CA SER A 36 -1.22 -3.54 9.34
C SER A 36 -1.98 -2.87 8.18
N TYR A 37 -2.81 -3.64 7.47
CA TYR A 37 -3.67 -3.12 6.40
C TYR A 37 -4.45 -1.87 6.86
N THR A 38 -5.04 -1.91 8.06
CA THR A 38 -5.81 -0.80 8.64
C THR A 38 -4.96 0.46 8.85
N ARG A 39 -3.70 0.30 9.27
CA ARG A 39 -2.79 1.43 9.46
C ARG A 39 -2.34 2.01 8.12
N ILE A 40 -2.05 1.17 7.13
CA ILE A 40 -1.67 1.64 5.80
C ILE A 40 -2.84 2.33 5.08
N PHE A 41 -4.06 1.82 5.26
CA PHE A 41 -5.27 2.43 4.71
C PHE A 41 -5.49 3.84 5.26
N LYS A 42 -5.33 4.03 6.57
CA LYS A 42 -5.36 5.37 7.19
C LYS A 42 -4.28 6.29 6.62
N LEU A 43 -3.04 5.80 6.51
CA LEU A 43 -1.92 6.58 5.94
C LEU A 43 -2.18 6.97 4.49
N MET A 44 -2.78 6.09 3.68
CA MET A 44 -3.17 6.41 2.30
C MET A 44 -4.18 7.55 2.23
N GLN A 45 -5.16 7.60 3.14
CA GLN A 45 -6.11 8.71 3.20
C GLN A 45 -5.40 10.04 3.46
N TYR A 46 -4.39 10.08 4.35
CA TYR A 46 -3.59 11.29 4.57
C TYR A 46 -2.69 11.67 3.38
N VAL A 47 -2.23 10.68 2.60
CA VAL A 47 -1.32 10.86 1.44
C VAL A 47 -2.07 11.22 0.15
N LEU A 48 -3.31 10.76 -0.01
CA LEU A 48 -4.12 11.03 -1.21
C LEU A 48 -4.80 12.41 -1.17
N VAL A 49 -5.08 12.93 0.04
CA VAL A 49 -5.62 14.29 0.22
C VAL A 49 -4.78 15.38 -0.49
N PRO A 50 -3.43 15.38 -0.45
CA PRO A 50 -2.63 16.38 -1.16
C PRO A 50 -2.45 16.15 -2.67
N LEU A 51 -3.00 15.08 -3.27
CA LEU A 51 -2.83 14.79 -4.71
C LEU A 51 -4.05 15.18 -5.57
N CYS A 52 -5.08 15.74 -4.95
CA CYS A 52 -6.30 16.24 -5.61
C CYS A 52 -6.40 17.79 -5.66
N SER A 53 -5.29 18.51 -5.49
CA SER A 53 -5.23 19.97 -5.58
C SER A 53 -4.60 20.46 -6.87
#